data_AF-A0A853DFS8-F1
#
_entry.id   AF-A0A853DFS8-F1
#
_cell.length_a   1.000
_cell.length_b   1.000
_cell.length_c   1.000
_cell.angle_alpha   90.00
_cell.angle_beta   90.00
_cell.angle_gamma   90.00
#
_symmetry.space_group_name_H-M   'P 1'
#
loop_
_entity.id
_entity.type
_entity.pdbx_description
1 polymer ?
#
loop_
_entity_poly.entity_id
_entity_poly.type
_entity_poly.pdbx_seq_one_letter_code
_entity_poly.pdbx_strand_id
1 'polypeptide(L)'
;MDSFEDALRVRGPAFDAGDELVGSVHVVDLDGPAHARAFAFDEPSYQIGAYREVMLRRWHNALGRSMWEYPHLDEPEGLFLVMGFEPDPRAPFEDELPNADLVAFGHLLSDDGSWQLGTVAIVRAMDIDNAGSLLHGRGLIGVEAHGWTFGGRP
;
A
#
# COMPACT_ATOMS: atom_id res chain seq x y z
N MET A 1 7.86 5.52 -15.86
CA MET A 1 7.09 4.46 -15.14
C MET A 1 6.82 3.27 -16.06
N ASP A 2 6.65 3.50 -17.37
CA ASP A 2 6.38 2.48 -18.41
C ASP A 2 7.36 1.27 -18.39
N SER A 3 8.64 1.50 -18.08
CA SER A 3 9.64 0.42 -17.96
C SER A 3 9.42 -0.54 -16.79
N PHE A 4 8.47 -0.25 -15.90
CA PHE A 4 8.15 -1.05 -14.73
C PHE A 4 6.71 -1.61 -14.77
N GLU A 5 6.01 -1.50 -15.91
CA GLU A 5 4.62 -1.96 -16.03
C GLU A 5 4.47 -3.44 -15.66
N ASP A 6 5.36 -4.31 -16.16
CA ASP A 6 5.34 -5.75 -15.85
C ASP A 6 5.68 -6.07 -14.38
N ALA A 7 6.31 -5.12 -13.68
CA ALA A 7 6.72 -5.25 -12.29
C ALA A 7 5.67 -4.71 -11.30
N LEU A 8 4.68 -3.95 -11.78
CA LEU A 8 3.66 -3.32 -10.94
C LEU A 8 2.64 -4.35 -10.44
N ARG A 9 2.61 -4.52 -9.12
CA ARG A 9 1.69 -5.45 -8.44
C ARG A 9 0.46 -4.75 -7.88
N VAL A 10 0.63 -3.52 -7.41
CA VAL A 10 -0.46 -2.66 -6.91
C VAL A 10 -0.15 -1.23 -7.31
N ARG A 11 -1.14 -0.46 -7.75
CA ARG A 11 -0.99 0.97 -8.01
C ARG A 11 -2.32 1.69 -7.95
N GLY A 12 -2.32 2.91 -7.44
CA GLY A 12 -3.53 3.73 -7.44
C GLY A 12 -3.38 5.04 -6.68
N PRO A 13 -4.17 6.08 -7.05
CA PRO A 13 -4.25 7.31 -6.28
C PRO A 13 -4.86 7.07 -4.90
N ALA A 14 -4.47 7.91 -3.95
CA ALA A 14 -5.04 7.98 -2.60
C ALA A 14 -5.73 9.34 -2.40
N PHE A 15 -6.86 9.32 -1.71
CA PHE A 15 -7.73 10.47 -1.48
C PHE A 15 -7.98 10.71 0.00
N ASP A 16 -8.19 11.96 0.39
CA ASP A 16 -8.69 12.27 1.73
C ASP A 16 -10.22 12.07 1.85
N ALA A 17 -10.79 12.44 2.99
CA ALA A 17 -12.23 12.32 3.23
C ALA A 17 -13.10 13.31 2.41
N GLY A 18 -12.48 14.29 1.75
CA GLY A 18 -13.12 15.26 0.86
C GLY A 18 -12.95 14.91 -0.62
N ASP A 19 -12.49 13.70 -0.94
CA ASP A 19 -12.16 13.22 -2.29
C ASP A 19 -11.04 14.04 -2.98
N GLU A 20 -10.21 14.76 -2.22
CA GLU A 20 -9.04 15.43 -2.78
C GLU A 20 -7.87 14.44 -2.95
N LEU A 21 -7.19 14.50 -4.09
CA LEU A 21 -6.01 13.68 -4.36
C LEU A 21 -4.86 14.08 -3.41
N VAL A 22 -4.47 13.17 -2.52
CA VAL A 22 -3.39 13.40 -1.55
C VAL A 22 -2.11 12.62 -1.84
N GLY A 23 -2.16 11.65 -2.76
CA GLY A 23 -0.97 10.90 -3.14
C GLY A 23 -1.24 9.71 -4.03
N SER A 24 -0.28 8.79 -4.05
CA SER A 24 -0.37 7.53 -4.81
C SER A 24 0.38 6.43 -4.10
N VAL A 25 -0.17 5.22 -4.15
CA VAL A 25 0.50 4.00 -3.70
C VAL A 25 0.98 3.21 -4.91
N HIS A 26 2.18 2.64 -4.80
CA HIS A 26 2.75 1.72 -5.78
C HIS A 26 3.46 0.58 -5.04
N VAL A 27 3.13 -0.66 -5.39
CA VAL A 27 3.87 -1.86 -5.01
C VAL A 27 4.48 -2.44 -6.28
N VAL A 28 5.80 -2.59 -6.27
CA VAL A 28 6.58 -2.99 -7.43
C VAL A 28 7.52 -4.11 -7.04
N ASP A 29 7.60 -5.13 -7.87
CA ASP A 29 8.50 -6.26 -7.73
C ASP A 29 9.83 -5.97 -8.44
N LEU A 30 10.89 -5.73 -7.67
CA LEU A 30 12.15 -5.17 -8.19
C LEU A 30 13.37 -5.90 -7.64
N ASP A 31 14.43 -5.90 -8.45
CA ASP A 31 15.74 -6.48 -8.12
C ASP A 31 16.54 -5.59 -7.16
N GLY A 32 16.00 -5.40 -5.96
CA GLY A 32 16.68 -4.77 -4.83
C GLY A 32 16.52 -3.25 -4.72
N PRO A 33 17.16 -2.67 -3.69
CA PRO A 33 16.88 -1.29 -3.24
C PRO A 33 17.33 -0.21 -4.24
N ALA A 34 18.32 -0.49 -5.09
CA ALA A 34 18.75 0.47 -6.11
C ALA A 34 17.64 0.71 -7.16
N HIS A 35 17.00 -0.35 -7.65
CA HIS A 35 15.87 -0.26 -8.57
C HIS A 35 14.65 0.39 -7.91
N ALA A 36 14.41 0.09 -6.63
CA ALA A 36 13.33 0.72 -5.86
C ALA A 36 13.53 2.25 -5.71
N ARG A 37 14.78 2.70 -5.49
CA ARG A 37 15.11 4.14 -5.46
C ARG A 37 14.95 4.79 -6.83
N ALA A 38 15.43 4.15 -7.89
CA ALA A 38 15.25 4.65 -9.26
C ALA A 38 13.76 4.79 -9.60
N PHE A 39 12.93 3.79 -9.26
CA PHE A 39 11.48 3.85 -9.46
C PHE A 39 10.85 5.06 -8.75
N ALA A 40 11.22 5.29 -7.47
CA ALA A 40 10.63 6.35 -6.67
C ALA A 40 11.11 7.77 -7.06
N PHE A 41 12.38 7.90 -7.44
CA PHE A 41 13.03 9.21 -7.55
C PHE A 41 13.36 9.63 -8.98
N ASP A 42 13.55 8.71 -9.93
CA ASP A 42 13.83 9.07 -11.34
C ASP A 42 12.54 9.32 -12.14
N GLU A 43 11.38 9.18 -11.50
CA GLU A 43 10.07 9.38 -12.10
C GLU A 43 9.78 10.88 -12.35
N PRO A 44 9.24 11.27 -13.52
CA PRO A 44 9.07 12.66 -13.89
C PRO A 44 8.26 13.50 -12.89
N SER A 45 7.19 12.93 -12.30
CA SER A 45 6.35 13.64 -11.33
C SER A 45 7.13 13.98 -10.06
N TYR A 46 7.96 13.06 -9.57
CA TYR A 46 8.90 13.38 -8.50
C TYR A 46 9.90 14.47 -8.89
N GLN A 47 10.52 14.38 -10.07
CA GLN A 47 11.54 15.33 -10.51
C GLN A 47 11.02 16.77 -10.67
N ILE A 48 9.74 16.94 -10.97
CA ILE A 48 9.09 18.27 -11.05
C ILE A 48 8.49 18.72 -9.72
N GLY A 49 8.68 17.97 -8.62
CA GLY A 49 8.25 18.33 -7.29
C GLY A 49 6.76 18.10 -7.00
N ALA A 50 6.10 17.19 -7.73
CA ALA A 50 4.69 16.86 -7.48
C ALA A 50 4.45 16.22 -6.10
N TYR A 51 5.47 15.55 -5.55
CA TYR A 51 5.40 14.90 -4.24
C TYR A 51 6.16 15.71 -3.19
N ARG A 52 5.47 16.07 -2.10
CA ARG A 52 6.10 16.69 -0.93
C ARG A 52 6.95 15.69 -0.15
N GLU A 53 6.44 14.47 0.02
CA GLU A 53 7.06 13.41 0.81
C GLU A 53 6.94 12.07 0.07
N VAL A 54 7.94 11.20 0.25
CA VAL A 54 7.97 9.85 -0.35
C VAL A 54 8.37 8.84 0.71
N MET A 55 7.50 7.86 0.96
CA MET A 55 7.82 6.69 1.77
C MET A 55 8.23 5.53 0.85
N LEU A 56 9.50 5.12 0.95
CA LEU A 56 10.03 3.92 0.30
C LEU A 56 10.35 2.87 1.34
N ARG A 57 9.73 1.67 1.22
CA ARG A 57 9.91 0.55 2.13
C ARG A 57 9.91 -0.77 1.38
N ARG A 58 10.61 -1.76 1.91
CA ARG A 58 10.39 -3.15 1.52
C ARG A 58 9.02 -3.58 2.00
N TRP A 59 8.33 -4.40 1.23
CA TRP A 59 7.00 -4.90 1.56
C TRP A 59 6.93 -6.41 1.36
N HIS A 60 6.32 -7.12 2.30
CA HIS A 60 6.00 -8.55 2.19
C HIS A 60 4.54 -8.71 1.78
N ASN A 61 4.29 -9.38 0.65
CA ASN A 61 2.94 -9.62 0.15
C ASN A 61 2.33 -10.87 0.80
N ALA A 62 1.64 -10.69 1.92
CA ALA A 62 0.99 -11.78 2.64
C ALA A 62 -0.20 -12.38 1.86
N LEU A 63 -0.81 -11.61 0.95
CA LEU A 63 -1.92 -12.09 0.12
C LEU A 63 -1.45 -12.95 -1.07
N GLY A 64 -0.17 -12.88 -1.44
CA GLY A 64 0.44 -13.70 -2.49
C GLY A 64 -0.04 -13.41 -3.92
N ARG A 65 -0.82 -12.34 -4.13
CA ARG A 65 -1.39 -11.95 -5.44
C ARG A 65 -1.19 -10.47 -5.74
N SER A 66 -1.35 -10.10 -7.00
CA SER A 66 -1.41 -8.72 -7.47
C SER A 66 -2.83 -8.17 -7.42
N MET A 67 -2.98 -6.85 -7.58
CA MET A 67 -4.29 -6.20 -7.62
C MET A 67 -5.14 -6.67 -8.81
N TRP A 68 -4.51 -7.16 -9.88
CA TRP A 68 -5.16 -7.70 -11.08
C TRP A 68 -5.83 -9.06 -10.85
N GLU A 69 -5.57 -9.69 -9.72
CA GLU A 69 -6.16 -10.98 -9.32
C GLU A 69 -7.25 -10.78 -8.25
N TYR A 70 -7.66 -9.52 -8.03
CA TYR A 70 -8.73 -9.19 -7.10
C TYR A 70 -10.09 -9.71 -7.63
N PRO A 71 -10.87 -10.48 -6.85
CA PRO A 71 -12.07 -11.16 -7.36
C PRO A 71 -13.19 -10.24 -7.83
N HIS A 72 -13.21 -8.99 -7.36
CA HIS A 72 -14.27 -8.02 -7.61
C HIS A 72 -13.77 -6.81 -8.41
N LEU A 73 -12.85 -7.04 -9.35
CA LEU A 73 -12.32 -6.00 -10.24
C LEU A 73 -13.39 -5.24 -11.02
N ASP A 74 -14.50 -5.90 -11.35
CA ASP A 74 -15.61 -5.30 -12.11
C ASP A 74 -16.49 -4.35 -11.27
N GLU A 75 -16.30 -4.32 -9.95
CA GLU A 75 -17.05 -3.47 -9.01
C GLU A 75 -16.10 -2.69 -8.09
N PRO A 76 -15.19 -1.83 -8.57
CA PRO A 76 -14.05 -1.30 -7.80
C PRO A 76 -14.38 -0.18 -6.80
N GLU A 77 -15.63 -0.08 -6.36
CA GLU A 77 -16.09 0.98 -5.45
C GLU A 77 -15.83 0.65 -3.97
N GLY A 78 -15.70 1.69 -3.14
CA GLY A 78 -15.55 1.55 -1.69
C GLY A 78 -14.20 0.96 -1.26
N LEU A 79 -13.13 1.25 -2.01
CA LEU A 79 -11.78 0.79 -1.69
C LEU A 79 -11.01 1.85 -0.91
N PHE A 80 -10.27 1.38 0.09
CA PHE A 80 -9.52 2.23 1.00
C PHE A 80 -8.10 1.70 1.18
N LEU A 81 -7.12 2.60 1.13
CA LEU A 81 -5.75 2.35 1.58
C LEU A 81 -5.71 2.53 3.09
N VAL A 82 -5.24 1.51 3.82
CA VAL A 82 -5.07 1.54 5.27
C VAL A 82 -3.64 1.22 5.63
N MET A 83 -3.02 2.05 6.44
CA MET A 83 -1.63 1.90 6.89
C MET A 83 -1.59 1.94 8.41
N GLY A 84 -0.89 0.99 9.01
CA GLY A 84 -0.69 0.90 10.45
C GLY A 84 0.78 0.77 10.77
N PHE A 85 1.24 1.44 11.84
CA PHE A 85 2.66 1.48 12.20
C PHE A 85 2.94 0.81 13.55
N GLU A 86 4.00 0.01 13.62
CA GLU A 86 4.35 -0.76 14.82
C GLU A 86 5.05 0.12 15.87
N PRO A 87 4.72 -0.03 17.18
CA PRO A 87 5.48 0.61 18.27
C PRO A 87 6.88 0.02 18.46
N ASP A 88 7.01 -1.30 18.33
CA ASP A 88 8.27 -2.03 18.47
C ASP A 88 8.48 -2.93 17.25
N PRO A 89 9.46 -2.61 16.39
CA PRO A 89 9.58 -3.27 15.10
C PRO A 89 10.22 -4.67 15.18
N ARG A 90 10.46 -5.20 16.39
CA ARG A 90 11.08 -6.51 16.65
C ARG A 90 10.09 -7.65 16.85
N ALA A 91 8.79 -7.37 16.87
CA ALA A 91 7.80 -8.44 16.97
C ALA A 91 7.90 -9.38 15.76
N PRO A 92 7.81 -10.71 15.94
CA PRO A 92 7.73 -11.64 14.82
C PRO A 92 6.49 -11.32 13.97
N PHE A 93 6.64 -11.34 12.65
CA PHE A 93 5.52 -11.13 11.74
C PHE A 93 4.60 -12.36 11.74
N GLU A 94 3.29 -12.13 11.69
CA GLU A 94 2.28 -13.17 11.51
C GLU A 94 1.48 -12.87 10.24
N ASP A 95 1.53 -13.78 9.27
CA ASP A 95 0.78 -13.70 8.01
C ASP A 95 -0.71 -14.06 8.17
N GLU A 96 -1.29 -13.87 9.37
CA GLU A 96 -2.72 -14.10 9.56
C GLU A 96 -3.51 -13.04 8.79
N LEU A 97 -4.13 -13.50 7.69
CA LEU A 97 -4.97 -12.67 6.85
C LEU A 97 -6.26 -12.32 7.60
N PRO A 98 -6.65 -11.04 7.63
CA PRO A 98 -7.93 -10.66 8.19
C PRO A 98 -9.06 -11.20 7.32
N ASN A 99 -10.20 -11.52 7.96
CA ASN A 99 -11.42 -11.86 7.26
C ASN A 99 -12.06 -10.58 6.68
N ALA A 100 -11.51 -10.12 5.55
CA ALA A 100 -11.92 -8.91 4.86
C ALA A 100 -11.78 -9.07 3.35
N ASP A 101 -12.44 -8.19 2.59
CA ASP A 101 -12.35 -8.17 1.14
C ASP A 101 -11.14 -7.33 0.70
N LEU A 102 -10.00 -8.00 0.43
CA LEU A 102 -8.68 -7.38 0.27
C LEU A 102 -8.21 -7.38 -1.18
N VAL A 103 -7.84 -6.22 -1.68
CA VAL A 103 -7.06 -6.05 -2.93
C VAL A 103 -5.58 -6.34 -2.66
N ALA A 104 -5.06 -5.86 -1.54
CA ALA A 104 -3.68 -6.05 -1.10
C ALA A 104 -3.61 -6.13 0.42
N PHE A 105 -2.71 -6.95 0.96
CA PHE A 105 -2.43 -7.01 2.40
C PHE A 105 -0.99 -7.49 2.62
N GLY A 106 -0.28 -6.84 3.54
CA GLY A 106 1.11 -7.20 3.80
C GLY A 106 1.83 -6.26 4.75
N HIS A 107 3.10 -6.56 5.01
CA HIS A 107 3.89 -5.91 6.06
C HIS A 107 4.95 -4.98 5.47
N LEU A 108 5.05 -3.76 6.02
CA LEU A 108 6.19 -2.86 5.77
C LEU A 108 7.38 -3.37 6.56
N LEU A 109 8.53 -3.51 5.89
CA LEU A 109 9.75 -4.01 6.49
C LEU A 109 10.86 -2.95 6.47
N SER A 110 11.86 -3.13 7.33
CA SER A 110 13.15 -2.44 7.22
C SER A 110 13.85 -2.78 5.90
N ASP A 111 14.81 -1.94 5.50
CA ASP A 111 15.58 -2.12 4.26
C ASP A 111 16.31 -3.48 4.19
N ASP A 112 16.78 -3.98 5.33
CA ASP A 112 17.40 -5.31 5.46
C ASP A 112 16.37 -6.44 5.62
N GLY A 113 15.09 -6.13 5.78
CA GLY A 113 13.99 -7.07 6.00
C GLY A 113 13.96 -7.71 7.38
N SER A 114 14.79 -7.26 8.32
CA SER A 114 14.89 -7.86 9.65
C SER A 114 13.75 -7.45 10.59
N TRP A 115 13.10 -6.30 10.33
CA TRP A 115 12.11 -5.70 11.22
C TRP A 115 10.80 -5.40 10.50
N GLN A 116 9.67 -5.63 11.18
CA GLN A 116 8.35 -5.18 10.74
C GLN A 116 8.09 -3.78 11.25
N LEU A 117 7.86 -2.83 10.35
CA LEU A 117 7.63 -1.43 10.67
C LEU A 117 6.13 -1.08 10.67
N GLY A 118 5.31 -1.91 10.06
CA GLY A 118 3.89 -1.65 9.91
C GLY A 118 3.18 -2.68 9.04
N THR A 119 1.89 -2.44 8.83
CA THR A 119 1.02 -3.22 7.95
C THR A 119 0.33 -2.28 6.99
N VAL A 120 0.22 -2.68 5.72
CA VAL A 120 -0.53 -1.95 4.70
C VAL A 120 -1.57 -2.88 4.11
N ALA A 121 -2.78 -2.36 3.96
CA ALA A 121 -3.88 -3.04 3.31
C ALA A 121 -4.56 -2.11 2.30
N ILE A 122 -5.10 -2.71 1.25
CA ILE A 122 -6.13 -2.09 0.41
C ILE A 122 -7.36 -2.97 0.52
N VAL A 123 -8.43 -2.41 1.07
CA VAL A 123 -9.61 -3.15 1.53
C VAL A 123 -10.88 -2.51 1.01
N ARG A 124 -11.87 -3.33 0.66
CA ARG A 124 -13.24 -2.85 0.45
C ARG A 124 -13.93 -2.68 1.80
N ALA A 125 -14.52 -1.51 2.03
CA ALA A 125 -15.29 -1.21 3.23
C ALA A 125 -16.48 -0.31 2.92
N MET A 126 -17.39 -0.15 3.89
CA MET A 126 -18.52 0.77 3.77
C MET A 126 -18.08 2.23 3.79
N ASP A 127 -17.10 2.54 4.64
CA ASP A 127 -16.55 3.88 4.84
C ASP A 127 -15.10 3.80 5.36
N ILE A 128 -14.47 4.96 5.47
CA ILE A 128 -13.07 5.12 5.91
C ILE A 128 -12.84 4.66 7.35
N ASP A 129 -13.83 4.80 8.23
CA ASP A 129 -13.74 4.38 9.63
C ASP A 129 -13.78 2.85 9.73
N ASN A 130 -14.65 2.21 8.96
CA ASN A 130 -14.75 0.76 8.83
C ASN A 130 -13.46 0.19 8.23
N ALA A 131 -12.88 0.84 7.23
CA ALA A 131 -11.58 0.48 6.68
C ALA A 131 -10.47 0.56 7.73
N GLY A 132 -10.36 1.69 8.45
CA GLY A 132 -9.36 1.88 9.52
C GLY A 132 -9.47 0.84 10.64
N SER A 133 -10.70 0.40 10.94
CA SER A 133 -10.95 -0.62 11.96
C SER A 133 -10.29 -1.98 11.69
N LEU A 134 -9.93 -2.27 10.43
CA LEU A 134 -9.20 -3.48 10.04
C LEU A 134 -7.92 -3.70 10.85
N LEU A 135 -7.22 -2.61 11.19
CA LEU A 135 -5.95 -2.65 11.92
C LEU A 135 -6.10 -2.23 13.40
N HIS A 136 -7.30 -1.87 13.86
CA HIS A 136 -7.53 -1.52 15.26
C HIS A 136 -7.28 -2.73 16.19
N GLY A 137 -6.82 -2.45 17.41
CA GLY A 137 -6.56 -3.49 18.42
C GLY A 137 -5.23 -4.24 18.25
N ARG A 138 -4.47 -3.98 17.18
CA ARG A 138 -3.14 -4.57 16.94
C ARG A 138 -1.98 -3.90 17.69
N GLY A 139 -2.28 -2.97 18.61
CA GLY A 139 -1.25 -2.28 19.41
C GLY A 139 -0.42 -1.25 18.64
N LEU A 140 -0.88 -0.85 17.45
CA LEU A 140 -0.21 0.09 16.57
C LEU A 140 -0.15 1.50 17.16
N ILE A 141 0.90 2.27 16.84
CA ILE A 141 1.07 3.66 17.31
C ILE A 141 0.25 4.67 16.51
N GLY A 142 -0.23 4.27 15.34
CA GLY A 142 -1.05 5.07 14.46
C GLY A 142 -1.64 4.20 13.36
N VAL A 143 -2.87 4.55 12.95
CA VAL A 143 -3.55 4.00 11.80
C VAL A 143 -4.03 5.17 10.95
N GLU A 144 -3.68 5.13 9.67
CA GLU A 144 -4.09 6.09 8.66
C GLU A 144 -4.95 5.37 7.62
N ALA A 145 -6.01 6.02 7.17
CA ALA A 145 -6.90 5.50 6.14
C ALA A 145 -7.16 6.59 5.10
N HIS A 146 -7.27 6.17 3.83
CA HIS A 146 -7.46 7.04 2.68
C HIS A 146 -8.40 6.36 1.68
N GLY A 147 -9.21 7.12 0.97
CA GLY A 147 -9.90 6.60 -0.22
C GLY A 147 -8.87 6.13 -1.24
N TRP A 148 -9.18 5.10 -2.03
CA TRP A 148 -8.26 4.57 -3.02
C TRP A 148 -9.00 4.04 -4.25
N THR A 149 -8.40 4.15 -5.42
CA THR A 149 -8.94 3.55 -6.65
C THR A 149 -7.83 2.85 -7.45
N PHE A 150 -8.21 1.90 -8.30
CA PHE A 150 -7.24 1.25 -9.19
C PHE A 150 -6.60 2.28 -10.13
N GLY A 151 -5.26 2.28 -10.16
CA GLY A 151 -4.47 3.07 -11.10
C GLY A 151 -3.97 2.23 -12.28
N GLY A 152 -3.61 2.89 -13.37
CA GLY A 152 -3.21 2.23 -14.61
C GLY A 152 -4.20 2.52 -15.72
N ARG A 153 -3.75 2.43 -16.96
CA ARG A 153 -4.64 2.53 -18.11
C ARG A 153 -5.36 1.18 -18.27
N PRO A 154 -6.68 1.15 -18.51
CA PRO A 154 -7.36 -0.05 -18.98
C PRO A 154 -6.81 -0.49 -20.35
#